data_AF-A0A8H3AEI6-F1
#
_entry.id   AF-A0A8H3AEI6-F1
#
_cell.length_a   1.000
_cell.length_b   1.000
_cell.length_c   1.000
_cell.angle_alpha   90.00
_cell.angle_beta   90.00
_cell.angle_gamma   90.00
#
_symmetry.space_group_name_H-M   'P 1'
#
loop_
_entity.id
_entity.type
_entity.pdbx_description
1 polymer ?
#
loop_
_entity_poly.entity_id
_entity_poly.type
_entity_poly.pdbx_seq_one_letter_code
_entity_poly.pdbx_strand_id
1 'polypeptide(L)'
;MRAQLEQLVLTHRWTLRETDLWNYSQALQEIDKMRVNGKFVDAEGDVPSGQYVLLYLLRRCYGLIHRLLSASEPVSEELMPIANKLSTVKKCLNEVLKFGGPFNPRDLYPYQLALFQVDSMRKDGKFIGSDGSVPEGQGIVMAHLNECHELVEMLKEAMEEGEGEDEFEYDYGSESE
;
A
#
# COMPACT_ATOMS: atom_id res chain seq x y z
N MET A 1 17.10 9.12 4.65
CA MET A 1 17.12 8.73 3.22
C MET A 1 17.24 7.22 2.99
N ARG A 2 18.39 6.56 3.22
CA ARG A 2 18.53 5.11 2.95
C ARG A 2 17.45 4.25 3.61
N ALA A 3 17.25 4.40 4.91
CA ALA A 3 16.24 3.63 5.65
C ALA A 3 14.81 3.86 5.13
N GLN A 4 14.50 5.09 4.71
CA GLN A 4 13.22 5.41 4.08
C GLN A 4 13.08 4.72 2.72
N LEU A 5 14.11 4.76 1.86
CA LEU A 5 14.10 4.05 0.58
C LEU A 5 13.99 2.53 0.76
N GLU A 6 14.68 1.96 1.75
CA GLU A 6 14.56 0.53 2.11
C GLU A 6 13.15 0.17 2.56
N GLN A 7 12.50 1.04 3.36
CA GLN A 7 11.11 0.86 3.77
C GLN A 7 10.14 0.95 2.57
N LEU A 8 10.31 1.92 1.68
CA LEU A 8 9.48 2.07 0.48
C LEU A 8 9.55 0.85 -0.44
N VAL A 9 10.74 0.23 -0.57
CA VAL A 9 10.93 -1.02 -1.32
C VAL A 9 10.08 -2.15 -0.75
N LEU A 10 9.88 -2.18 0.57
CA LEU A 10 9.13 -3.24 1.26
C LEU A 10 7.62 -2.98 1.29
N THR A 11 7.18 -1.74 1.54
CA THR A 11 5.79 -1.47 1.91
C THR A 11 5.00 -0.59 0.95
N HIS A 12 5.64 0.11 0.01
CA HIS A 12 4.98 1.10 -0.85
C HIS A 12 5.34 1.00 -2.34
N ARG A 13 5.97 -0.11 -2.74
CA ARG A 13 6.46 -0.34 -4.11
C ARG A 13 5.41 -0.11 -5.20
N TRP A 14 4.14 -0.39 -4.90
CA TRP A 14 3.02 -0.37 -5.86
C TRP A 14 2.26 0.95 -5.90
N THR A 15 2.47 1.83 -4.92
CA THR A 15 1.76 3.11 -4.81
C THR A 15 2.69 4.30 -5.03
N LEU A 16 3.97 4.04 -5.32
CA LEU A 16 5.00 5.05 -5.46
C LEU A 16 4.93 5.69 -6.85
N ARG A 17 4.83 7.02 -6.92
CA ARG A 17 4.89 7.74 -8.19
C ARG A 17 6.35 8.07 -8.54
N GLU A 18 6.61 8.28 -9.82
CA GLU A 18 7.91 8.79 -10.28
C GLU A 18 8.24 10.16 -9.64
N THR A 19 7.23 11.01 -9.45
CA THR A 19 7.37 12.30 -8.75
C THR A 19 7.73 12.15 -7.27
N ASP A 20 7.25 11.08 -6.61
CA ASP A 20 7.61 10.80 -5.21
C ASP A 20 9.09 10.40 -5.09
N LEU A 21 9.62 9.70 -6.10
CA LEU A 21 11.04 9.36 -6.21
C LEU A 21 11.91 10.51 -6.67
N TRP A 22 11.35 11.46 -7.42
CA TRP A 22 12.09 12.61 -7.97
C TRP A 22 12.77 13.44 -6.87
N ASN A 23 12.08 13.70 -5.75
CA ASN A 23 12.67 14.43 -4.62
C ASN A 23 13.89 13.71 -4.04
N TYR A 24 13.85 12.38 -3.95
CA TYR A 24 15.00 11.58 -3.51
C TYR A 24 16.13 11.63 -4.54
N SER A 25 15.82 11.53 -5.83
CA SER A 25 16.80 11.65 -6.92
C SER A 25 17.51 13.00 -6.91
N GLN A 26 16.77 14.10 -6.75
CA GLN A 26 17.33 15.44 -6.64
C GLN A 26 18.24 15.57 -5.41
N ALA A 27 17.80 15.08 -4.26
CA ALA A 27 18.61 15.12 -3.05
C ALA A 27 19.92 14.30 -3.19
N LEU A 28 19.89 13.15 -3.85
CA LEU A 28 21.12 12.39 -4.15
C LEU A 28 22.03 13.12 -5.15
N GLN A 29 21.47 13.81 -6.14
CA GLN A 29 22.25 14.62 -7.07
C GLN A 29 22.94 15.77 -6.36
N GLU A 30 22.25 16.48 -5.47
CA GLU A 30 22.86 17.56 -4.68
C GLU A 30 24.01 17.03 -3.80
N ILE A 31 23.84 15.86 -3.18
CA ILE A 31 24.92 15.21 -2.42
C ILE A 31 26.09 14.82 -3.35
N ASP A 32 25.82 14.25 -4.53
CA ASP A 32 26.88 13.84 -5.46
C ASP A 32 27.66 15.05 -6.01
N LYS A 33 26.98 16.19 -6.22
CA LYS A 33 27.60 17.46 -6.64
C LYS A 33 28.58 18.05 -5.64
N MET A 34 28.50 17.66 -4.35
CA MET A 34 29.48 18.10 -3.34
C MET A 34 30.87 17.48 -3.55
N ARG A 35 31.01 16.50 -4.46
CA ARG A 35 32.28 15.84 -4.74
C ARG A 35 33.13 16.67 -5.70
N VAL A 36 34.39 16.85 -5.36
CA VAL A 36 35.42 17.44 -6.20
C VAL A 36 36.29 16.32 -6.77
N ASN A 37 36.42 16.23 -8.10
CA ASN A 37 37.17 15.16 -8.78
C ASN A 37 36.74 13.74 -8.35
N GLY A 38 35.45 13.55 -8.10
CA GLY A 38 34.90 12.28 -7.62
C GLY A 38 35.21 11.96 -6.16
N LYS A 39 35.62 12.93 -5.34
CA LYS A 39 35.82 12.75 -3.91
C LYS A 39 35.10 13.86 -3.12
N PHE A 40 34.35 13.48 -2.09
CA PHE A 40 34.04 14.33 -0.96
C PHE A 40 35.33 14.83 -0.31
N VAL A 41 35.33 16.11 0.01
CA VAL A 41 36.41 16.80 0.70
C VAL A 41 35.86 17.50 1.93
N ASP A 42 36.70 17.70 2.94
CA ASP A 42 36.39 18.53 4.11
C ASP A 42 36.60 20.02 3.82
N ALA A 43 36.56 20.86 4.86
CA ALA A 43 36.69 22.31 4.72
C ALA A 43 38.11 22.73 4.27
N GLU A 44 39.09 21.89 4.55
CA GLU A 44 40.50 22.06 4.19
C GLU A 44 40.81 21.54 2.78
N GLY A 45 39.86 20.84 2.15
CA GLY A 45 40.01 20.24 0.81
C GLY A 45 40.61 18.84 0.84
N ASP A 46 40.79 18.26 2.02
CA ASP A 46 41.34 16.93 2.21
C ASP A 46 40.24 15.86 2.15
N VAL A 47 40.65 14.64 1.81
CA VAL A 47 39.73 13.51 1.68
C VAL A 47 39.54 12.87 3.06
N PRO A 48 38.33 12.91 3.65
CA PRO A 48 38.10 12.31 4.94
C PRO A 48 38.19 10.78 4.86
N SER A 49 38.73 10.17 5.92
CA SER A 49 38.92 8.72 6.03
C SER A 49 37.62 7.91 5.82
N GLY A 50 36.48 8.48 6.20
CA GLY A 50 35.15 7.88 6.05
C GLY A 50 34.51 7.99 4.66
N GLN A 51 35.17 8.61 3.68
CA GLN A 51 34.58 8.87 2.36
C GLN A 51 33.98 7.62 1.69
N TYR A 52 34.64 6.47 1.79
CA TYR A 52 34.16 5.25 1.14
C TYR A 52 32.80 4.79 1.65
N VAL A 53 32.49 5.06 2.93
CA VAL A 53 31.17 4.78 3.50
C VAL A 53 30.12 5.69 2.87
N LEU A 54 30.41 6.97 2.68
CA LEU A 54 29.51 7.92 1.99
C LEU A 54 29.25 7.49 0.55
N LEU A 55 30.30 7.10 -0.19
CA LEU A 55 30.17 6.61 -1.56
C LEU A 55 29.33 5.32 -1.64
N TYR A 56 29.55 4.40 -0.71
CA TYR A 56 28.75 3.17 -0.62
C TYR A 56 27.27 3.48 -0.38
N LEU A 57 26.96 4.36 0.58
CA LEU A 57 25.60 4.75 0.91
C LEU A 57 24.92 5.46 -0.28
N LEU A 58 25.63 6.37 -0.95
CA LEU A 58 25.14 7.08 -2.13
C LEU A 58 24.78 6.11 -3.26
N ARG A 59 25.70 5.19 -3.62
CA ARG A 59 25.46 4.15 -4.63
C ARG A 59 24.30 3.24 -4.24
N ARG A 60 24.21 2.87 -2.96
CA ARG A 60 23.12 2.03 -2.44
C ARG A 60 21.77 2.74 -2.62
N CYS A 61 21.67 4.02 -2.28
CA CYS A 61 20.46 4.81 -2.46
C CYS A 61 20.06 4.92 -3.94
N TYR A 62 20.99 5.21 -4.86
CA TYR A 62 20.72 5.19 -6.30
C TYR A 62 20.20 3.83 -6.78
N GLY A 63 20.81 2.74 -6.33
CA GLY A 63 20.36 1.39 -6.66
C GLY A 63 18.96 1.06 -6.12
N LEU A 64 18.59 1.59 -4.95
CA LEU A 64 17.24 1.46 -4.41
C LEU A 64 16.23 2.27 -5.23
N ILE A 65 16.54 3.52 -5.59
CA ILE A 65 15.68 4.34 -6.45
C ILE A 65 15.48 3.68 -7.82
N HIS A 66 16.56 3.21 -8.46
CA HIS A 66 16.43 2.52 -9.75
C HIS A 66 15.56 1.27 -9.61
N ARG A 67 15.75 0.48 -8.54
CA ARG A 67 14.91 -0.69 -8.29
C ARG A 67 13.45 -0.31 -8.09
N LEU A 68 13.17 0.79 -7.38
CA LEU A 68 11.83 1.32 -7.16
C LEU A 68 11.21 1.82 -8.48
N LEU A 69 11.95 2.54 -9.31
CA LEU A 69 11.50 3.02 -10.63
C LEU A 69 11.19 1.86 -11.58
N SER A 70 12.08 0.87 -11.69
CA SER A 70 11.84 -0.31 -12.52
C SER A 70 10.72 -1.22 -12.00
N ALA A 71 10.30 -1.00 -10.76
CA ALA A 71 9.29 -1.78 -10.06
C ALA A 71 7.91 -1.13 -10.06
N SER A 72 7.86 0.19 -10.18
CA SER A 72 6.62 0.96 -10.21
C SER A 72 6.12 1.00 -11.64
N GLU A 73 5.06 0.24 -11.95
CA GLU A 73 4.18 0.68 -13.05
C GLU A 73 3.46 1.93 -12.55
N PRO A 74 3.52 3.06 -13.28
CA PRO A 74 2.81 4.26 -12.86
C PRO A 74 1.30 4.00 -12.98
N VAL A 75 0.61 4.01 -11.84
CA VAL A 75 -0.85 4.17 -11.83
C VAL A 75 -1.13 5.58 -12.32
N SER A 76 -1.94 5.71 -13.38
CA SER A 76 -2.27 7.01 -13.96
C SER A 76 -2.86 7.95 -12.91
N GLU A 77 -2.66 9.26 -13.07
CA GLU A 77 -3.21 10.26 -12.13
C GLU A 77 -4.73 10.15 -12.00
N GLU A 78 -5.42 9.76 -13.07
CA GLU A 78 -6.86 9.54 -13.09
C GLU A 78 -7.30 8.38 -12.16
N LEU A 79 -6.44 7.38 -11.96
CA LEU A 79 -6.71 6.22 -11.10
C LEU A 79 -6.25 6.42 -9.66
N MET A 80 -5.43 7.43 -9.37
CA MET A 80 -4.91 7.70 -8.01
C MET A 80 -6.01 7.88 -6.94
N PRO A 81 -7.12 8.60 -7.19
CA PRO A 81 -8.19 8.71 -6.20
C PRO A 81 -8.80 7.35 -5.82
N ILE A 82 -8.95 6.46 -6.82
CA ILE A 82 -9.48 5.11 -6.62
C ILE A 82 -8.46 4.27 -5.84
N ALA A 83 -7.19 4.29 -6.24
CA ALA A 83 -6.12 3.55 -5.58
C ALA A 83 -5.96 3.93 -4.09
N ASN A 84 -6.05 5.22 -3.77
CA ASN A 84 -5.99 5.72 -2.39
C ASN A 84 -7.21 5.29 -1.56
N LYS A 85 -8.40 5.30 -2.17
CA LYS A 85 -9.63 4.83 -1.50
C LYS A 85 -9.52 3.35 -1.17
N LEU A 86 -9.08 2.51 -2.12
CA LEU A 86 -8.87 1.08 -1.90
C LEU A 86 -7.81 0.80 -0.84
N SER A 87 -6.70 1.55 -0.84
CA SER A 87 -5.65 1.42 0.18
C SER A 87 -6.18 1.71 1.59
N THR A 88 -7.06 2.70 1.72
CA THR A 88 -7.70 3.05 3.00
C THR A 88 -8.64 1.93 3.45
N VAL A 89 -9.50 1.45 2.55
CA VAL A 89 -10.43 0.34 2.82
C VAL A 89 -9.66 -0.90 3.25
N LYS A 90 -8.64 -1.31 2.49
CA LYS A 90 -7.79 -2.46 2.81
C LYS A 90 -7.16 -2.32 4.20
N LYS A 91 -6.62 -1.15 4.54
CA LYS A 91 -6.02 -0.92 5.85
C LYS A 91 -7.04 -1.10 6.97
N CYS A 92 -8.23 -0.51 6.83
CA CYS A 92 -9.29 -0.67 7.82
C CYS A 92 -9.76 -2.13 7.95
N LEU A 93 -9.95 -2.85 6.84
CA LEU A 93 -10.32 -4.28 6.86
C LEU A 93 -9.26 -5.14 7.55
N ASN A 94 -7.97 -4.87 7.32
CA ASN A 94 -6.88 -5.57 8.02
C ASN A 94 -6.85 -5.24 9.52
N GLU A 95 -7.20 -4.02 9.92
CA GLU A 95 -7.33 -3.67 11.35
C GLU A 95 -8.50 -4.43 12.00
N VAL A 96 -9.64 -4.53 11.32
CA VAL A 96 -10.79 -5.36 11.77
C VAL A 96 -10.36 -6.82 11.95
N LEU A 97 -9.69 -7.39 10.94
CA LEU A 97 -9.18 -8.76 10.98
C LEU A 97 -8.19 -8.98 12.14
N LYS A 98 -7.29 -8.03 12.37
CA LYS A 98 -6.20 -8.17 13.34
C LYS A 98 -6.66 -8.01 14.78
N PHE A 99 -7.47 -6.99 15.05
CA PHE A 99 -7.84 -6.65 16.42
C PHE A 99 -9.03 -7.47 16.91
N GLY A 100 -9.88 -7.94 15.99
CA GLY A 100 -11.11 -8.64 16.37
C GLY A 100 -12.01 -7.77 17.26
N GLY A 101 -13.19 -8.28 17.58
CA GLY A 101 -14.19 -7.57 18.37
C GLY A 101 -15.57 -8.19 18.15
N PRO A 102 -16.61 -7.76 18.90
CA PRO A 102 -17.99 -8.15 18.65
C PRO A 102 -18.52 -7.43 17.40
N PHE A 103 -17.85 -7.65 16.27
CA PHE A 103 -18.24 -7.10 14.98
C PHE A 103 -19.38 -7.94 14.44
N ASN A 104 -20.45 -7.27 14.05
CA ASN A 104 -21.56 -7.90 13.34
C ASN A 104 -21.33 -7.71 11.82
N PRO A 105 -21.81 -8.61 10.94
CA PRO A 105 -21.79 -8.41 9.50
C PRO A 105 -22.23 -7.01 9.02
N ARG A 106 -23.13 -6.32 9.77
CA ARG A 106 -23.54 -4.93 9.49
C ARG A 106 -22.40 -3.92 9.56
N ASP A 107 -21.38 -4.15 10.39
CA ASP A 107 -20.22 -3.25 10.52
C ASP A 107 -19.36 -3.23 9.27
N LEU A 108 -19.51 -4.23 8.39
CA LEU A 108 -18.81 -4.29 7.11
C LEU A 108 -19.49 -3.49 5.99
N TYR A 109 -20.73 -3.03 6.21
CA TYR A 109 -21.52 -2.30 5.21
C TYR A 109 -20.82 -1.05 4.65
N PRO A 110 -20.14 -0.20 5.45
CA PRO A 110 -19.41 0.95 4.91
C PRO A 110 -18.33 0.56 3.90
N TYR A 111 -17.63 -0.57 4.12
CA TYR A 111 -16.61 -1.06 3.20
C TYR A 111 -17.23 -1.62 1.92
N GLN A 112 -18.29 -2.43 2.05
CA GLN A 112 -19.05 -2.93 0.90
C GLN A 112 -19.58 -1.80 0.02
N LEU A 113 -20.16 -0.76 0.64
CA LEU A 113 -20.65 0.41 -0.08
C LEU A 113 -19.51 1.17 -0.78
N ALA A 114 -18.36 1.31 -0.11
CA ALA A 114 -17.19 1.96 -0.70
C ALA A 114 -16.65 1.19 -1.91
N LEU A 115 -16.59 -0.14 -1.84
CA LEU A 115 -16.18 -1.01 -2.96
C LEU A 115 -17.20 -0.98 -4.10
N PHE A 116 -18.50 -1.06 -3.80
CA PHE A 116 -19.57 -0.93 -4.78
C PHE A 116 -19.51 0.40 -5.55
N GLN A 117 -19.22 1.51 -4.86
CA GLN A 117 -19.03 2.80 -5.51
C GLN A 117 -17.85 2.78 -6.48
N VAL A 118 -16.74 2.12 -6.14
CA VAL A 118 -15.58 1.96 -7.04
C VAL A 118 -15.95 1.08 -8.23
N ASP A 119 -16.65 -0.03 -7.99
CA ASP A 119 -17.12 -0.93 -9.04
C ASP A 119 -18.00 -0.22 -10.06
N SER A 120 -18.88 0.66 -9.58
CA SER A 120 -19.82 1.44 -10.39
C SER A 120 -19.13 2.45 -11.30
N MET A 121 -17.84 2.76 -11.08
CA MET A 121 -17.06 3.62 -11.96
C MET A 121 -16.54 2.86 -13.20
N ARG A 122 -16.60 1.53 -13.20
CA ARG A 122 -16.12 0.69 -14.30
C ARG A 122 -17.17 0.57 -15.41
N LYS A 123 -16.71 0.55 -16.65
CA LYS A 123 -17.49 0.25 -17.85
C LYS A 123 -16.91 -1.02 -18.49
N ASP A 124 -17.75 -2.02 -18.71
CA ASP A 124 -17.33 -3.33 -19.23
C ASP A 124 -16.15 -3.95 -18.46
N GLY A 125 -16.19 -3.81 -17.13
CA GLY A 125 -15.14 -4.30 -16.23
C GLY A 125 -13.83 -3.50 -16.23
N LYS A 126 -13.79 -2.33 -16.87
CA LYS A 126 -12.60 -1.46 -16.95
C LYS A 126 -12.91 -0.03 -16.50
N PHE A 127 -12.00 0.60 -15.80
CA PHE A 127 -11.89 2.04 -15.68
C PHE A 127 -11.49 2.63 -17.04
N ILE A 128 -12.25 3.64 -17.46
CA ILE A 128 -12.06 4.33 -18.73
C ILE A 128 -11.70 5.78 -18.40
N GLY A 129 -10.59 6.24 -18.96
CA GLY A 129 -10.07 7.58 -18.79
C GLY A 129 -10.92 8.63 -19.50
N SER A 130 -10.58 9.89 -19.26
CA SER A 130 -11.31 11.03 -19.85
C SER A 130 -11.25 11.06 -21.38
N ASP A 131 -10.19 10.51 -21.97
CA ASP A 131 -9.96 10.36 -23.40
C ASP A 131 -10.59 9.09 -24.01
N GLY A 132 -11.28 8.28 -23.20
CA GLY A 132 -11.87 7.01 -23.62
C GLY A 132 -10.90 5.83 -23.66
N SER A 133 -9.63 6.03 -23.29
CA SER A 133 -8.63 4.98 -23.21
C SER A 133 -8.68 4.22 -21.87
N VAL A 134 -7.97 3.10 -21.80
CA VAL A 134 -7.74 2.39 -20.54
C VAL A 134 -6.52 3.03 -19.86
N PRO A 135 -6.65 3.60 -18.65
CA PRO A 135 -5.52 4.23 -18.00
C PRO A 135 -4.45 3.22 -17.55
N GLU A 136 -3.20 3.67 -17.54
CA GLU A 136 -2.05 2.86 -17.10
C GLU A 136 -2.16 2.47 -15.62
N GLY A 137 -1.66 1.28 -15.26
CA GLY A 137 -1.74 0.75 -13.90
C GLY A 137 -3.13 0.25 -13.48
N GLN A 138 -4.10 0.18 -14.39
CA GLN A 138 -5.42 -0.39 -14.11
C GLN A 138 -5.36 -1.82 -13.55
N GLY A 139 -4.46 -2.67 -14.05
CA GLY A 139 -4.32 -4.05 -13.58
C GLY A 139 -4.04 -4.12 -12.07
N ILE A 140 -3.21 -3.20 -11.57
CA ILE A 140 -2.88 -3.07 -10.16
C ILE A 140 -4.11 -2.65 -9.34
N VAL A 141 -4.84 -1.64 -9.81
CA VAL A 141 -6.06 -1.15 -9.13
C VAL A 141 -7.13 -2.23 -9.09
N MET A 142 -7.30 -2.99 -10.18
CA MET A 142 -8.25 -4.10 -10.26
C MET A 142 -7.87 -5.25 -9.32
N ALA A 143 -6.60 -5.61 -9.25
CA ALA A 143 -6.12 -6.62 -8.30
C ALA A 143 -6.38 -6.17 -6.85
N HIS A 144 -6.12 -4.90 -6.53
CA HIS A 144 -6.34 -4.36 -5.20
C HIS A 144 -7.83 -4.29 -4.82
N LEU A 145 -8.70 -3.97 -5.79
CA LEU A 145 -10.15 -3.99 -5.61
C LEU A 145 -10.65 -5.41 -5.31
N ASN A 146 -10.19 -6.41 -6.08
CA ASN A 146 -10.54 -7.81 -5.85
C ASN A 146 -10.06 -8.29 -4.47
N GLU A 147 -8.84 -7.95 -4.07
CA GLU A 147 -8.31 -8.29 -2.75
C GLU A 147 -9.16 -7.68 -1.62
N CYS A 148 -9.67 -6.45 -1.79
CA CYS A 148 -10.58 -5.86 -0.81
C CYS A 148 -11.92 -6.62 -0.72
N HIS A 149 -12.46 -7.07 -1.85
CA HIS A 149 -13.68 -7.90 -1.88
C HIS A 149 -13.45 -9.25 -1.20
N GLU A 150 -12.34 -9.92 -1.50
CA GLU A 150 -11.95 -11.17 -0.85
C GLU A 150 -11.80 -11.02 0.66
N LEU A 151 -11.19 -9.92 1.13
CA LEU A 151 -11.09 -9.62 2.57
C LEU A 151 -12.44 -9.41 3.24
N VAL A 152 -13.39 -8.75 2.55
CA VAL A 152 -14.74 -8.55 3.08
C VAL A 152 -15.48 -9.88 3.20
N GLU A 153 -15.44 -10.73 2.17
CA GLU A 153 -16.11 -12.03 2.23
C GLU A 153 -15.50 -12.95 3.29
N MET A 154 -14.16 -13.00 3.39
CA MET A 154 -13.48 -13.74 4.45
C MET A 154 -13.89 -13.28 5.86
N LEU A 155 -14.03 -11.96 6.07
CA LEU A 155 -14.48 -11.43 7.35
C LEU A 155 -15.95 -11.76 7.66
N LYS A 156 -16.81 -11.81 6.64
CA LYS A 156 -18.22 -12.19 6.81
C LYS A 156 -18.36 -13.66 7.20
N GLU A 157 -17.66 -14.54 6.48
CA GLU A 157 -17.60 -15.97 6.80
C GLU A 157 -17.13 -16.20 8.24
N ALA A 158 -16.05 -15.53 8.66
CA ALA A 158 -15.54 -15.64 10.03
C ALA A 158 -16.51 -15.13 11.11
N MET A 159 -17.36 -14.14 10.79
CA MET A 159 -18.38 -13.62 11.70
C MET A 159 -19.59 -14.56 11.79
N GLU A 160 -20.00 -15.17 10.67
CA GLU A 160 -21.12 -16.12 10.62
C GLU A 160 -20.80 -17.44 11.35
N GLU A 161 -19.55 -17.91 11.27
CA GLU A 161 -19.10 -19.10 12.01
C GLU A 161 -19.07 -18.91 13.53
N GLY A 162 -18.85 -17.67 14.02
CA GLY A 162 -18.81 -17.34 15.45
C GLY A 162 -20.18 -17.24 16.13
N GLU A 163 -21.28 -17.06 15.37
CA GLU A 163 -22.64 -16.99 15.91
C GLU A 163 -23.24 -18.38 16.21
N GLY A 164 -22.57 -19.49 15.83
CA GLY A 164 -23.08 -20.86 15.94
C GLY A 164 -22.81 -21.59 17.27
N GLU A 165 -22.02 -21.04 18.20
CA GLU A 165 -21.62 -21.72 19.44
C GLU A 165 -22.49 -21.36 20.68
N ASP A 166 -23.36 -20.35 20.60
CA ASP A 166 -24.09 -19.81 21.77
C ASP A 166 -25.55 -20.33 21.94
N GLU A 167 -26.02 -21.31 21.16
CA GLU A 167 -27.46 -21.68 21.13
C GLU A 167 -27.85 -23.05 21.76
N PHE A 168 -26.99 -23.69 22.56
CA PHE A 168 -27.33 -24.99 23.20
C PHE A 168 -27.08 -25.05 24.71
N GLU A 169 -27.89 -24.37 25.51
CA GLU A 169 -28.17 -24.82 26.89
C GLU A 169 -29.54 -24.34 27.39
N TYR A 170 -30.61 -25.08 27.05
CA TYR A 170 -31.85 -25.07 27.83
C TYR A 170 -32.04 -26.45 28.44
N ASP A 171 -31.52 -26.61 29.65
CA ASP A 171 -31.69 -27.76 30.52
C ASP A 171 -33.18 -27.95 30.89
N TYR A 172 -33.76 -29.09 30.49
CA TYR A 172 -35.09 -29.53 30.89
C TYR A 172 -34.99 -30.15 32.28
N GLY A 173 -34.91 -29.31 33.31
CA GLY A 173 -35.00 -29.73 34.71
C GLY A 173 -36.45 -30.03 35.11
N SER A 174 -36.78 -31.31 35.24
CA SER A 174 -38.02 -31.79 35.85
C SER A 174 -38.12 -31.39 37.31
N GLU A 175 -39.25 -30.84 37.75
CA GLU A 175 -39.68 -30.99 39.15
C GLU A 175 -41.10 -31.55 39.20
N SER A 176 -41.14 -32.78 39.68
CA SER A 176 -42.28 -33.55 40.14
C SER A 176 -42.73 -33.07 41.52
N GLU A 177 -44.03 -32.85 41.68
CA GLU A 177 -44.76 -33.01 42.96
C GLU A 177 -46.09 -33.73 42.72
#